data_AF-A0A949KSE4-F1
#
_entry.id   AF-A0A949KSE4-F1
#
_cell.length_a   1.000
_cell.length_b   1.000
_cell.length_c   1.000
_cell.angle_alpha   90.00
_cell.angle_beta   90.00
_cell.angle_gamma   90.00
#
_symmetry.space_group_name_H-M   'P 1'
#
loop_
_entity.id
_entity.type
_entity.pdbx_description
1 polymer ?
#
loop_
_entity_poly.entity_id
_entity_poly.type
_entity_poly.pdbx_seq_one_letter_code
_entity_poly.pdbx_strand_id
1 'polypeptide(L)' 'MKTIYSFIFIAMFGLSIALAGCGGADVNNQTTTVSEGQQLIDLQRAYKSGAITKEQYEEQKAKVLDR' A
#
# COMPACT_ATOMS: atom_id res chain seq x y z
N MET A 1 -41.72 -23.50 -12.01
CA MET A 1 -41.12 -22.42 -11.18
C MET A 1 -40.41 -22.91 -9.91
N LYS A 2 -40.55 -24.16 -9.45
CA LYS A 2 -39.84 -24.66 -8.25
C LYS A 2 -38.37 -25.03 -8.53
N THR A 3 -38.07 -25.49 -9.74
CA THR A 3 -36.74 -25.93 -10.19
C THR A 3 -35.78 -24.77 -10.53
N ILE A 4 -36.33 -23.61 -10.92
CA ILE A 4 -35.55 -22.39 -11.17
C ILE A 4 -34.95 -21.81 -9.88
N TYR A 5 -35.70 -21.85 -8.76
CA TYR A 5 -35.17 -21.43 -7.46
C TYR A 5 -34.10 -22.39 -6.91
N SER A 6 -34.16 -23.68 -7.29
CA SER A 6 -33.15 -24.68 -6.90
C SER A 6 -31.79 -24.44 -7.58
N PHE A 7 -31.79 -23.97 -8.83
CA PHE A 7 -30.55 -23.62 -9.55
C PHE A 7 -29.92 -22.32 -9.05
N ILE A 8 -30.74 -21.34 -8.65
CA ILE A 8 -30.26 -20.06 -8.09
C ILE A 8 -29.59 -20.28 -6.71
N PHE A 9 -30.10 -21.20 -5.90
CA PHE A 9 -29.56 -21.46 -4.56
C PHE A 9 -28.18 -22.15 -4.59
N ILE A 10 -27.91 -22.99 -5.60
CA ILE A 10 -26.60 -23.66 -5.78
C ILE A 10 -25.53 -22.68 -6.30
N ALA A 11 -25.92 -21.71 -7.13
CA ALA A 11 -25.01 -20.67 -7.62
C ALA A 11 -24.52 -19.73 -6.50
N MET A 12 -25.27 -19.58 -5.41
CA MET A 12 -24.92 -18.71 -4.29
C MET A 12 -23.93 -19.36 -3.28
N PHE A 13 -23.77 -20.69 -3.30
CA PHE A 13 -22.90 -21.40 -2.36
C PHE A 13 -21.55 -21.85 -2.96
N GLY A 14 -21.42 -21.86 -4.29
CA GLY A 14 -20.20 -22.28 -5.00
C GLY A 14 -19.08 -21.23 -5.05
N LEU A 15 -19.36 -19.97 -4.68
CA LEU A 15 -18.39 -18.88 -4.75
C LEU A 15 -17.47 -18.79 -3.51
N SER A 16 -17.70 -19.62 -2.49
CA SER A 16 -16.96 -19.58 -1.22
C SER A 16 -15.61 -20.30 -1.27
N ILE A 17 -15.35 -21.13 -2.30
CA ILE A 17 -14.14 -21.97 -2.38
C ILE A 17 -13.03 -21.34 -3.24
N ALA A 18 -13.32 -20.26 -3.98
CA ALA A 18 -12.34 -19.59 -4.84
C ALA A 18 -11.39 -18.62 -4.08
N LEU A 19 -11.61 -18.35 -2.78
CA LEU A 19 -10.79 -17.43 -1.99
C LEU A 19 -9.79 -18.12 -1.06
N ALA A 20 -9.67 -19.44 -1.07
CA ALA A 20 -8.64 -20.19 -0.34
C ALA A 20 -7.33 -20.36 -1.15
N GLY A 21 -7.15 -19.58 -2.22
CA GLY A 21 -6.07 -19.74 -3.20
C GLY A 21 -5.55 -18.40 -3.74
N CYS A 22 -5.19 -17.47 -2.85
CA CYS A 22 -4.23 -16.42 -3.17
C CYS A 22 -3.38 -16.13 -1.91
N GLY A 23 -2.78 -17.21 -1.38
CA GLY A 23 -1.61 -17.11 -0.52
C GLY A 23 -0.41 -16.82 -1.42
N GLY A 24 0.28 -15.72 -1.18
CA GLY A 24 1.43 -15.29 -1.97
C GLY A 24 1.22 -13.96 -2.68
N ALA A 25 0.69 -12.95 -1.98
CA ALA A 25 1.24 -11.63 -2.20
C ALA A 25 2.67 -11.68 -1.66
N ASP A 26 3.60 -12.11 -2.51
CA ASP A 26 4.94 -11.54 -2.48
C ASP A 26 4.68 -10.05 -2.64
N VAL A 27 4.61 -9.36 -1.49
CA VAL A 27 4.74 -7.92 -1.47
C VAL A 27 6.17 -7.74 -1.91
N ASN A 28 6.36 -7.73 -3.24
CA ASN A 28 7.50 -7.16 -3.89
C ASN A 28 7.53 -5.77 -3.29
N ASN A 29 8.36 -5.64 -2.25
CA ASN A 29 8.64 -4.39 -1.59
C ASN A 29 9.41 -3.66 -2.67
N GLN A 30 8.63 -3.09 -3.60
CA GLN A 30 9.05 -2.21 -4.66
C GLN A 30 9.59 -1.02 -3.89
N THR A 31 10.80 -1.23 -3.39
CA THR A 31 11.70 -0.26 -2.89
C THR A 31 11.93 0.49 -4.18
N THR A 32 11.06 1.46 -4.46
CA THR A 32 11.46 2.67 -5.12
C THR A 32 12.67 3.09 -4.31
N THR A 33 13.84 2.64 -4.76
CA THR A 33 15.16 2.94 -4.21
C THR A 33 15.41 4.40 -4.55
N VAL A 34 14.53 5.26 -4.04
CA VAL A 34 14.74 6.68 -4.01
C VAL A 34 15.96 6.81 -3.13
N SER A 35 17.08 7.19 -3.75
CA SER A 35 18.32 7.39 -3.02
C SER A 35 18.05 8.30 -1.83
N GLU A 36 18.78 8.11 -0.74
CA GLU A 36 18.65 8.96 0.44
C GLU A 36 18.78 10.45 0.05
N GLY A 37 19.68 10.76 -0.89
CA GLY A 37 19.80 12.10 -1.46
C GLY A 37 18.50 12.63 -2.08
N GLN A 38 17.75 11.80 -2.81
CA GLN A 38 16.49 12.23 -3.42
C GLN A 38 15.37 12.39 -2.38
N GLN A 39 15.33 11.54 -1.35
CA GLN A 39 14.41 11.72 -0.22
C GLN A 39 14.70 13.03 0.53
N LEU A 40 15.98 13.37 0.73
CA LEU A 40 16.38 14.63 1.36
C LEU A 40 16.03 15.86 0.52
N ILE A 41 16.16 15.78 -0.80
CA ILE A 41 15.76 16.87 -1.72
C ILE A 41 14.25 17.12 -1.65
N ASP A 42 13.45 16.05 -1.65
CA ASP A 42 12.00 16.16 -1.58
C ASP A 42 11.53 16.69 -0.23
N LEU A 43 12.18 16.25 0.86
CA LEU A 43 11.95 16.77 2.20
C LEU A 43 12.26 18.28 2.28
N GLN A 44 13.39 18.70 1.69
CA GLN A 44 13.76 20.12 1.62
C GLN A 44 12.73 20.92 0.81
N ARG A 45 12.24 20.36 -0.30
CA ARG A 45 11.22 21.02 -1.13
C ARG A 45 9.92 21.21 -0.35
N ALA A 46 9.47 20.18 0.38
CA ALA A 46 8.28 20.25 1.22
C ALA A 46 8.41 21.31 2.32
N TYR A 47 9.58 21.44 2.94
CA TYR A 47 9.84 22.49 3.93
C TYR A 47 9.79 23.88 3.28
N LYS A 48 10.44 24.06 2.13
CA LYS A 48 10.47 25.35 1.41
C LYS A 48 9.10 25.74 0.86
N SER A 49 8.24 24.79 0.52
CA SER A 49 6.86 25.05 0.11
C SER A 49 5.92 25.28 1.29
N GLY A 50 6.39 25.18 2.53
CA GLY A 50 5.57 25.29 3.75
C GLY A 50 4.62 24.11 3.96
N ALA A 51 4.82 22.99 3.26
CA ALA A 51 4.00 21.79 3.41
C ALA A 51 4.31 21.03 4.71
N ILE A 52 5.52 21.20 5.26
CA ILE A 52 5.93 20.66 6.56
C ILE A 52 6.58 21.74 7.42
N THR A 53 6.51 21.57 8.74
CA THR A 53 7.18 22.48 9.68
C THR A 53 8.67 22.16 9.79
N LYS A 54 9.42 23.07 10.42
CA LYS A 54 10.85 22.86 10.67
C LYS A 54 11.11 21.63 11.56
N GLU A 55 10.28 21.37 12.57
CA GLU A 55 10.48 20.18 13.42
C GLU A 55 10.28 18.90 12.61
N GLN A 56 9.24 18.83 11.78
CA GLN A 56 8.96 17.68 10.93
C GLN A 56 10.06 17.44 9.90
N TYR A 57 10.64 18.51 9.34
CA TYR A 57 11.79 18.44 8.45
C TYR A 57 13.01 17.83 9.15
N GLU A 58 13.40 18.33 10.33
CA GLU A 58 14.57 17.80 11.02
C GLU A 58 14.38 16.35 11.49
N GLU A 59 13.18 15.99 11.97
CA GLU A 59 12.87 14.62 12.39
C GLU A 59 12.96 13.64 11.22
N GLN A 60 12.37 13.97 10.08
CA GLN A 60 12.39 13.10 8.91
C GLN A 60 13.77 13.04 8.26
N LYS A 61 14.50 14.16 8.25
CA LYS A 61 15.90 14.21 7.78
C LYS A 61 16.76 13.27 8.60
N ALA A 62 16.67 13.32 9.94
CA ALA A 62 17.40 12.42 10.81
C ALA A 62 17.09 10.94 10.49
N LYS A 63 15.82 10.59 10.33
CA LYS A 63 15.40 9.22 9.96
C LYS A 63 15.93 8.74 8.61
N VAL A 64 16.15 9.66 7.66
CA VAL A 64 16.71 9.31 6.34
C VAL A 64 18.23 9.14 6.42
N LEU A 65 18.92 9.91 7.27
CA LEU A 65 20.38 9.81 7.48
C LEU A 65 20.81 8.67 8.41
N ASP A 66 19.91 8.18 9.26
CA ASP A 66 20.19 7.10 10.24
C ASP A 66 19.92 5.68 9.69
N ARG A 67 19.51 5.58 8.42
CA ARG A 67 19.35 4.29 7.71
C ARG A 67 20.68 3.75 7.20
#